data_AF-A0A970JNZ5-F1
#
_entry.id   AF-A0A970JNZ5-F1
#
_cell.length_a   1.000
_cell.length_b   1.000
_cell.length_c   1.000
_cell.angle_alpha   90.00
_cell.angle_beta   90.00
_cell.angle_gamma   90.00
#
_symmetry.space_group_name_H-M   'P 1'
#
loop_
_entity.id
_entity.type
_entity.pdbx_description
1 polymer ?
#
loop_
_entity_poly.entity_id
_entity_poly.type
_entity_poly.pdbx_seq_one_letter_code
_entity_poly.pdbx_strand_id
1 'polypeptide(L)'
;MREVDLHGMPTSQALDAFAIAYENALRETPGRPFKVIHGYGSSGEGGHTRNAIRSWLRASSSSLTWVPGEEVDGNPGYTLVYPERRLPKGAARMHDAIVDYCSRERTRSHVIGRFVRRASEAEIAEALRQLEMKGRLRTFVRQGKKYYIASDR
;
A
#
# COMPACT_ATOMS: atom_id res chain seq x y z
N MET A 1 -20.81 1.78 -14.47
CA MET A 1 -19.45 1.73 -13.90
C MET A 1 -19.51 0.86 -12.66
N ARG A 2 -18.55 -0.05 -12.43
CA ARG A 2 -18.53 -0.88 -11.21
C ARG A 2 -18.25 0.00 -10.00
N GLU A 3 -18.95 -0.24 -8.89
CA GLU A 3 -18.70 0.43 -7.62
C GLU A 3 -18.29 -0.58 -6.55
N VAL A 4 -17.41 -0.16 -5.64
CA VAL A 4 -16.93 -0.93 -4.50
C VAL A 4 -17.11 -0.05 -3.28
N ASP A 5 -18.05 -0.43 -2.41
CA ASP A 5 -18.31 0.28 -1.18
C ASP A 5 -17.43 -0.24 -0.05
N LEU A 6 -16.58 0.63 0.47
CA LEU A 6 -15.68 0.42 1.60
C LEU A 6 -16.05 1.33 2.79
N HIS A 7 -17.12 2.12 2.67
CA HIS A 7 -17.53 3.06 3.70
C HIS A 7 -17.89 2.30 4.99
N GLY A 8 -17.41 2.81 6.12
CA GLY A 8 -17.67 2.22 7.44
C GLY A 8 -16.92 0.90 7.71
N MET A 9 -16.15 0.37 6.75
CA MET A 9 -15.31 -0.79 6.99
C MET A 9 -14.08 -0.41 7.83
N PRO A 10 -13.64 -1.29 8.75
CA PRO A 10 -12.32 -1.16 9.35
C PRO A 10 -11.25 -1.08 8.26
N THR A 11 -10.27 -0.19 8.41
CA THR A 11 -9.29 0.10 7.34
C THR A 11 -8.59 -1.15 6.81
N SER A 12 -8.25 -2.12 7.66
CA SER A 12 -7.64 -3.39 7.21
C SER A 12 -8.56 -4.18 6.27
N GLN A 13 -9.84 -4.30 6.62
CA GLN A 13 -10.84 -5.00 5.80
C GLN A 13 -11.12 -4.24 4.50
N ALA A 14 -11.20 -2.91 4.57
CA ALA A 14 -11.38 -2.06 3.40
C ALA A 14 -10.25 -2.27 2.37
N LEU A 15 -9.00 -2.32 2.84
CA LEU A 15 -7.87 -2.58 1.97
C LEU A 15 -7.94 -4.00 1.37
N ASP A 16 -8.34 -5.01 2.13
CA ASP A 16 -8.45 -6.38 1.61
C ASP A 16 -9.58 -6.50 0.56
N ALA A 17 -10.73 -5.88 0.82
CA ALA A 17 -11.83 -5.78 -0.12
C ALA A 17 -11.43 -5.03 -1.41
N PHE A 18 -10.68 -3.93 -1.28
CA PHE A 18 -10.12 -3.22 -2.43
C PHE A 18 -9.23 -4.12 -3.29
N ALA A 19 -8.34 -4.91 -2.67
CA ALA A 19 -7.42 -5.80 -3.37
C ALA A 19 -8.18 -6.83 -4.23
N ILE A 20 -9.23 -7.43 -3.64
CA ILE A 20 -10.10 -8.39 -4.32
C ILE A 20 -10.82 -7.71 -5.48
N ALA A 21 -11.39 -6.52 -5.26
CA ALA A 21 -12.11 -5.80 -6.29
C ALA A 21 -11.22 -5.39 -7.45
N TYR A 22 -9.98 -4.98 -7.18
CA TYR A 22 -8.99 -4.66 -8.19
C TYR A 22 -8.66 -5.86 -9.08
N GLU A 23 -8.36 -7.02 -8.47
CA GLU A 23 -8.05 -8.24 -9.22
C GLU A 23 -9.24 -8.72 -10.05
N ASN A 24 -10.46 -8.61 -9.52
CA ASN A 24 -11.68 -8.93 -10.27
C ASN A 24 -11.88 -7.96 -11.44
N ALA A 25 -11.71 -6.65 -11.23
CA ALA A 25 -11.83 -5.65 -12.29
C ALA A 25 -10.81 -5.88 -13.41
N LEU A 26 -9.58 -6.26 -13.07
CA LEU A 26 -8.53 -6.58 -14.05
C LEU A 26 -8.86 -7.83 -14.88
N ARG A 27 -9.58 -8.81 -14.31
CA ARG A 27 -9.98 -10.04 -15.01
C ARG A 27 -11.24 -9.88 -15.84
N GLU A 28 -12.26 -9.26 -15.27
CA GLU A 28 -13.62 -9.23 -15.82
C GLU A 28 -13.81 -8.09 -16.83
N THR A 29 -13.18 -6.94 -16.57
CA THR A 29 -13.35 -5.74 -17.40
C THR A 29 -12.03 -4.98 -17.58
N PRO A 30 -11.03 -5.57 -18.29
CA PRO A 30 -9.75 -4.92 -18.53
C PRO A 30 -9.91 -3.52 -19.13
N GLY A 31 -9.17 -2.54 -18.62
CA GLY A 31 -9.17 -1.17 -19.11
C GLY A 31 -10.41 -0.34 -18.76
N ARG A 32 -11.37 -0.87 -17.98
CA ARG A 32 -12.51 -0.09 -17.48
C ARG A 32 -12.26 0.36 -16.03
N PRO A 33 -12.53 1.63 -15.70
CA PRO A 33 -12.42 2.08 -14.32
C PRO A 33 -13.53 1.49 -13.45
N PHE A 34 -13.23 1.45 -12.15
CA PHE A 34 -14.23 1.23 -11.11
C PHE A 34 -14.11 2.31 -10.03
N LYS A 35 -15.22 2.57 -9.36
CA LYS A 35 -15.33 3.58 -8.31
C LYS A 35 -15.17 2.93 -6.95
N VAL A 36 -14.26 3.45 -6.14
CA VAL A 36 -14.02 3.02 -4.77
C VAL A 36 -14.60 4.06 -3.82
N ILE A 37 -15.66 3.70 -3.12
CA ILE A 37 -16.35 4.57 -2.16
C ILE A 37 -15.74 4.29 -0.78
N HIS A 38 -14.96 5.20 -0.24
CA HIS A 38 -14.31 5.06 1.08
C HIS A 38 -14.93 5.98 2.14
N GLY A 39 -15.83 6.88 1.74
CA GLY A 39 -16.44 7.88 2.61
C GLY A 39 -15.61 9.17 2.71
N TYR A 40 -16.26 10.22 3.23
CA TYR A 40 -15.73 11.59 3.32
C TYR A 40 -14.62 11.73 4.38
N GLY A 41 -14.69 10.92 5.43
CA GLY A 41 -13.69 10.91 6.50
C GLY A 41 -13.81 12.03 7.53
N SER A 42 -15.00 12.60 7.72
CA SER A 42 -15.27 13.71 8.64
C SER A 42 -15.29 13.34 10.15
N SER A 43 -15.10 12.07 10.54
CA SER A 43 -15.23 11.63 11.94
C SER A 43 -14.15 10.65 12.44
N GLY A 44 -12.98 10.60 11.80
CA GLY A 44 -11.87 9.72 12.22
C GLY A 44 -11.65 8.55 11.26
N GLU A 45 -12.36 7.42 11.41
CA GLU A 45 -12.07 6.18 10.66
C GLU A 45 -12.24 6.28 9.14
N GLY A 46 -13.26 6.99 8.63
CA GLY A 46 -13.43 7.17 7.17
C GLY A 46 -12.26 7.94 6.53
N GLY A 47 -11.60 8.82 7.29
CA GLY A 47 -10.43 9.55 6.84
C GLY A 47 -9.21 8.64 6.75
N HIS A 48 -9.08 7.72 7.70
CA HIS A 48 -8.04 6.69 7.68
C HIS A 48 -8.20 5.77 6.46
N THR A 49 -9.41 5.30 6.17
CA THR A 49 -9.65 4.43 5.00
C THR A 49 -9.38 5.16 3.68
N ARG A 50 -9.85 6.41 3.53
CA ARG A 50 -9.50 7.25 2.37
C ARG A 50 -7.98 7.38 2.20
N ASN A 51 -7.29 7.78 3.26
CA ASN A 51 -5.85 8.02 3.22
C ASN A 51 -5.07 6.74 2.94
N ALA A 52 -5.48 5.61 3.53
CA ALA A 52 -4.85 4.32 3.30
C ALA A 52 -5.02 3.84 1.85
N ILE A 53 -6.23 3.92 1.30
CA ILE A 53 -6.50 3.57 -0.10
C ILE A 53 -5.68 4.46 -1.04
N ARG A 54 -5.74 5.78 -0.88
CA ARG A 54 -4.99 6.71 -1.75
C ARG A 54 -3.48 6.56 -1.60
N SER A 55 -2.96 6.28 -0.41
CA SER A 55 -1.55 5.96 -0.20
C SER A 55 -1.15 4.71 -1.00
N TRP A 56 -1.96 3.66 -0.96
CA TRP A 56 -1.70 2.45 -1.71
C TRP A 56 -1.76 2.66 -3.24
N LEU A 57 -2.74 3.44 -3.71
CA LEU A 57 -2.84 3.80 -5.13
C LEU A 57 -1.59 4.55 -5.61
N ARG A 58 -1.11 5.54 -4.85
CA ARG A 58 0.16 6.25 -5.14
C ARG A 58 1.36 5.31 -5.18
N ALA A 59 1.46 4.39 -4.21
CA ALA A 59 2.54 3.41 -4.14
C ALA A 59 2.48 2.37 -5.27
N SER A 60 1.33 2.23 -5.92
CA SER A 60 1.08 1.26 -6.99
C SER A 60 0.93 1.92 -8.37
N SER A 61 1.40 3.16 -8.55
CA SER A 61 1.29 3.94 -9.80
C SER A 61 1.91 3.27 -11.02
N SER A 62 2.78 2.27 -10.82
CA SER A 62 3.25 1.43 -11.91
C SER A 62 2.15 0.54 -12.49
N SER A 63 1.17 0.10 -11.70
CA SER A 63 0.16 -0.90 -12.09
C SER A 63 -1.21 -0.31 -12.42
N LEU A 64 -1.44 0.96 -12.10
CA LEU A 64 -2.73 1.63 -12.24
C LEU A 64 -2.57 3.14 -12.36
N THR A 65 -3.62 3.77 -12.88
CA THR A 65 -3.90 5.20 -12.73
C THR A 65 -5.16 5.40 -11.90
N TRP A 66 -5.32 6.59 -11.32
CA TRP A 66 -6.48 6.90 -10.46
C TRP A 66 -6.77 8.40 -10.45
N VAL A 67 -8.03 8.75 -10.18
CA VAL A 67 -8.51 10.13 -10.10
C VAL A 67 -9.34 10.29 -8.82
N PRO A 68 -9.02 11.24 -7.93
CA PRO A 68 -9.84 11.53 -6.75
C PRO A 68 -11.21 12.10 -7.17
N GLY A 69 -12.28 11.77 -6.45
CA GLY A 69 -13.61 12.31 -6.76
C GLY A 69 -13.69 13.84 -6.70
N GLU A 70 -12.83 14.47 -5.89
CA GLU A 70 -12.67 15.92 -5.84
C GLU A 70 -12.35 16.56 -7.20
N GLU A 71 -11.60 15.87 -8.06
CA GLU A 71 -11.26 16.35 -9.41
C GLU A 71 -12.36 16.05 -10.44
N VAL A 72 -13.30 15.15 -10.11
CA VAL A 72 -14.39 14.75 -11.02
C VAL A 72 -15.64 15.61 -10.77
N ASP A 73 -16.09 15.69 -9.53
CA ASP A 73 -17.34 16.34 -9.15
C ASP A 73 -17.29 17.03 -7.77
N GLY A 74 -16.08 17.19 -7.20
CA GLY A 74 -15.90 17.79 -5.88
C GLY A 74 -16.20 16.86 -4.70
N ASN A 75 -16.47 15.58 -4.92
CA ASN A 75 -16.80 14.63 -3.85
C ASN A 75 -15.56 13.87 -3.33
N PRO A 76 -15.09 14.16 -2.10
CA PRO A 76 -13.94 13.47 -1.51
C PRO A 76 -14.26 12.08 -0.98
N GLY A 77 -15.50 11.61 -1.13
CA GLY A 77 -15.98 10.33 -0.62
C GLY A 77 -15.59 9.12 -1.46
N TYR A 78 -15.01 9.33 -2.64
CA TYR A 78 -14.60 8.24 -3.52
C TYR A 78 -13.32 8.52 -4.32
N THR A 79 -12.85 7.47 -4.99
CA THR A 79 -11.72 7.51 -5.94
C THR A 79 -12.04 6.63 -7.14
N LEU A 80 -11.80 7.11 -8.36
CA LEU A 80 -11.83 6.29 -9.58
C LEU A 80 -10.48 5.60 -9.75
N VAL A 81 -10.50 4.29 -10.00
CA VAL A 81 -9.30 3.48 -10.20
C VAL A 81 -9.36 2.81 -11.55
N TYR A 82 -8.26 2.91 -12.30
CA TYR A 82 -8.08 2.36 -13.64
C TYR A 82 -7.01 1.25 -13.57
N PRO A 83 -7.42 -0.03 -13.46
CA PRO A 83 -6.47 -1.15 -13.47
C PRO A 83 -5.80 -1.29 -14.83
N GLU A 84 -4.48 -1.32 -14.84
CA GLU A 84 -3.70 -1.56 -16.07
C GLU A 84 -3.00 -2.91 -16.02
N ARG A 85 -2.49 -3.27 -14.84
CA ARG A 85 -1.74 -4.50 -14.59
C ARG A 85 -2.06 -5.05 -13.21
N ARG A 86 -1.62 -6.27 -12.90
CA ARG A 86 -1.73 -6.80 -11.54
C ARG A 86 -1.05 -5.85 -10.54
N LEU A 87 -1.67 -5.68 -9.37
CA LEU A 87 -1.00 -5.01 -8.27
C LEU A 87 0.28 -5.80 -7.93
N PRO A 88 1.38 -5.11 -7.56
CA PRO A 88 2.53 -5.80 -7.00
C PRO A 88 2.03 -6.57 -5.76
N LYS A 89 2.03 -7.90 -5.82
CA LYS A 89 1.59 -8.73 -4.69
C LYS A 89 2.42 -8.34 -3.46
N GLY A 90 1.78 -7.86 -2.40
CA GLY A 90 2.40 -7.60 -1.11
C GLY A 90 3.41 -6.45 -1.02
N ALA A 91 4.11 -6.05 -2.10
CA ALA A 91 5.29 -5.19 -1.99
C ALA A 91 5.01 -3.80 -1.40
N ALA A 92 3.95 -3.10 -1.83
CA ALA A 92 3.64 -1.75 -1.32
C ALA A 92 3.24 -1.76 0.17
N ARG A 93 2.34 -2.67 0.58
CA ARG A 93 1.98 -2.84 2.00
C ARG A 93 3.15 -3.36 2.83
N MET A 94 4.00 -4.20 2.24
CA MET A 94 5.20 -4.73 2.90
C MET A 94 6.26 -3.64 3.09
N HIS A 95 6.41 -2.70 2.15
CA HIS A 95 7.35 -1.59 2.28
C HIS A 95 7.01 -0.73 3.51
N ASP A 96 5.75 -0.29 3.64
CA ASP A 96 5.33 0.52 4.79
C ASP A 96 5.42 -0.27 6.10
N ALA A 97 5.02 -1.56 6.09
CA ALA A 97 5.16 -2.41 7.27
C ALA A 97 6.62 -2.67 7.67
N ILE A 98 7.54 -2.79 6.70
CA ILE A 98 8.98 -2.92 6.97
C ILE A 98 9.51 -1.62 7.56
N VAL A 99 9.14 -0.46 7.03
CA VAL A 99 9.54 0.85 7.56
C VAL A 99 9.07 1.01 9.00
N ASP A 100 7.79 0.74 9.30
CA ASP A 100 7.23 0.79 10.65
C ASP A 100 7.95 -0.19 11.60
N TYR A 101 8.19 -1.43 11.17
CA TYR A 101 8.93 -2.42 11.96
C TYR A 101 10.39 -2.00 12.23
N CYS A 102 10.98 -1.21 11.32
CA CYS A 102 12.30 -0.62 11.43
C CYS A 102 12.31 0.75 12.12
N SER A 103 11.21 1.20 12.74
CA SER A 103 11.21 2.38 13.64
C SER A 103 12.23 2.25 14.78
N ARG A 104 12.62 1.01 15.10
CA ARG A 104 13.80 0.67 15.89
C ARG A 104 14.78 -0.09 15.02
N GLU A 105 16.04 -0.12 15.43
CA GLU A 105 17.08 -0.85 14.73
C GLU A 105 16.72 -2.34 14.56
N ARG A 106 16.79 -2.83 13.33
CA ARG A 106 16.55 -4.24 12.97
C ARG A 106 17.65 -4.79 12.09
N THR A 107 17.98 -6.06 12.26
CA THR A 107 18.85 -6.77 11.31
C THR A 107 18.02 -7.34 10.17
N ARG A 108 18.67 -7.74 9.06
CA ARG A 108 18.01 -8.44 7.97
C ARG A 108 17.25 -9.68 8.46
N SER A 109 17.85 -10.47 9.36
CA SER A 109 17.22 -11.67 9.92
C SER A 109 15.96 -11.37 10.72
N HIS A 110 15.92 -10.26 11.47
CA HIS A 110 14.69 -9.83 12.16
C HIS A 110 13.57 -9.49 11.17
N VAL A 111 13.90 -8.75 10.10
CA VAL A 111 12.91 -8.39 9.08
C VAL A 111 12.43 -9.64 8.35
N ILE A 112 13.33 -10.52 7.91
CA ILE A 112 12.94 -11.80 7.28
C ILE A 112 12.01 -12.59 8.18
N GLY A 113 12.40 -12.85 9.44
CA GLY A 113 11.58 -13.62 10.38
C GLY A 113 10.20 -13.01 10.62
N ARG A 114 10.07 -11.68 10.58
CA ARG A 114 8.79 -10.99 10.75
C ARG A 114 7.84 -11.14 9.57
N PHE A 115 8.37 -11.23 8.34
CA PHE A 115 7.61 -11.12 7.10
C PHE A 115 7.58 -12.40 6.24
N VAL A 116 8.38 -13.43 6.56
CA VAL A 116 8.50 -14.67 5.76
C VAL A 116 7.19 -15.45 5.56
N ARG A 117 6.21 -15.29 6.47
CA ARG A 117 4.87 -15.89 6.31
C ARG A 117 3.99 -15.17 5.28
N ARG A 118 4.39 -13.97 4.82
CA ARG A 118 3.61 -13.09 3.92
C ARG A 118 4.31 -12.85 2.58
N ALA A 119 5.61 -13.05 2.51
CA ALA A 119 6.42 -12.86 1.32
C ALA A 119 7.64 -13.78 1.37
N SER A 120 8.15 -14.15 0.20
CA SER A 120 9.42 -14.87 0.07
C SER A 120 10.60 -14.03 0.55
N GLU A 121 11.70 -14.67 0.93
CA GLU A 121 12.92 -13.96 1.32
C GLU A 121 13.48 -13.06 0.21
N ALA A 122 13.30 -13.47 -1.06
CA ALA A 122 13.71 -12.68 -2.21
C ALA A 122 12.90 -11.37 -2.31
N GLU A 123 11.58 -11.43 -2.12
CA GLU A 123 10.71 -10.25 -2.10
C GLU A 123 11.02 -9.32 -0.91
N ILE A 124 11.33 -9.87 0.26
CA ILE A 124 11.73 -9.09 1.45
C ILE A 124 13.09 -8.41 1.20
N ALA A 125 14.03 -9.11 0.57
CA ALA A 125 15.34 -8.56 0.23
C ALA A 125 15.25 -7.43 -0.81
N GLU A 126 14.41 -7.60 -1.84
CA GLU A 126 14.09 -6.55 -2.81
C GLU A 126 13.53 -5.32 -2.11
N ALA A 127 12.54 -5.51 -1.23
CA ALA A 127 11.91 -4.42 -0.49
C ALA A 127 12.89 -3.63 0.37
N LEU A 128 13.76 -4.32 1.11
CA LEU A 128 14.81 -3.68 1.91
C LEU A 128 15.75 -2.82 1.04
N ARG A 129 16.16 -3.34 -0.12
CA ARG A 129 17.01 -2.59 -1.05
C ARG A 129 16.29 -1.38 -1.64
N GLN A 130 15.03 -1.53 -2.05
CA GLN A 130 14.24 -0.42 -2.59
C GLN A 130 14.03 0.68 -1.54
N LEU A 131 13.77 0.31 -0.29
CA LEU A 131 13.61 1.26 0.82
C LEU A 131 14.92 1.98 1.17
N GLU A 132 16.05 1.30 1.10
CA GLU A 132 17.39 1.89 1.26
C GLU A 132 17.70 2.86 0.11
N MET A 133 17.50 2.45 -1.15
CA MET A 133 17.70 3.29 -2.34
C MET A 133 16.83 4.55 -2.32
N LYS A 134 15.58 4.44 -1.85
CA LYS A 134 14.63 5.55 -1.73
C LYS A 134 14.85 6.40 -0.47
N GLY A 135 15.85 6.07 0.36
CA GLY A 135 16.18 6.81 1.58
C GLY A 135 15.14 6.69 2.70
N ARG A 136 14.19 5.73 2.60
CA ARG A 136 13.18 5.46 3.65
C ARG A 136 13.75 4.61 4.78
N LEU A 137 14.80 3.84 4.50
CA LEU A 137 15.63 3.18 5.52
C LEU A 137 17.06 3.69 5.43
N ARG A 138 17.66 3.95 6.59
CA ARG A 138 19.11 4.14 6.73
C ARG A 138 19.74 2.84 7.18
N THR A 139 20.99 2.62 6.80
CA THR A 139 21.75 1.44 7.19
C THR A 139 23.06 1.82 7.83
N PHE A 140 23.48 1.00 8.79
CA PHE A 140 24.76 1.16 9.48
C PHE A 140 25.25 -0.21 9.97
N VAL A 141 26.54 -0.30 10.30
CA VAL A 141 27.15 -1.54 10.78
C VAL A 141 27.50 -1.40 12.26
N ARG A 142 27.08 -2.38 13.08
CA ARG A 142 27.48 -2.47 14.48
C ARG A 142 27.85 -3.92 14.80
N GLN A 143 29.03 -4.13 15.39
CA GLN A 143 29.56 -5.46 15.72
C GLN A 143 29.53 -6.43 14.51
N GLY A 144 29.92 -5.95 13.33
CA GLY A 144 29.94 -6.75 12.09
C GLY A 144 28.56 -7.08 11.49
N LYS A 145 27.45 -6.57 12.05
CA LYS A 145 26.10 -6.80 11.54
C LYS A 145 25.52 -5.52 10.93
N LYS A 146 24.89 -5.64 9.76
CA LYS A 146 24.14 -4.55 9.10
C LYS A 146 22.77 -4.39 9.77
N TYR A 147 22.47 -3.17 10.19
CA TYR A 147 21.19 -2.76 10.75
C TYR A 147 20.45 -1.84 9.77
N TYR A 148 19.13 -1.90 9.84
CA TYR A 148 18.18 -1.03 9.16
C TYR A 148 17.40 -0.25 10.22
N ILE A 149 17.21 1.04 9.99
CA ILE A 149 16.36 1.91 10.81
C ILE A 149 15.58 2.85 9.89
N ALA A 150 14.34 3.16 10.24
CA ALA A 150 13.53 4.14 9.55
C ALA A 150 14.27 5.49 9.46
N SER A 151 14.13 6.14 8.32
CA SER A 151 14.66 7.48 8.09
C SER A 151 13.57 8.49 8.41
N ASP A 152 13.85 9.44 9.30
CA ASP A 152 12.90 10.51 9.69
C ASP A 152 12.81 11.64 8.64
N ARG A 153 13.17 11.36 7.39
CA ARG A 153 13.19 12.36 6.31
C ARG A 153 11.82 12.63 5.73
#